data_AF-A0A8I5N4X0-F1
#
_entry.id   AF-A0A8I5N4X0-F1
#
_cell.length_a   1.000
_cell.length_b   1.000
_cell.length_c   1.000
_cell.angle_alpha   90.00
_cell.angle_beta   90.00
_cell.angle_gamma   90.00
#
_symmetry.space_group_name_H-M   'P 1'
#
loop_
_entity.id
_entity.type
_entity.pdbx_description
1 polymer ?
#
loop_
_entity_poly.entity_id
_entity_poly.type
_entity_poly.pdbx_seq_one_letter_code
_entity_poly.pdbx_strand_id
1 'polypeptide(L)'
;MERHLLSILLLTTLSRGVMMRHVREGIYFPSRISYSLCVPVRKVKKALQNFTLCLKTFTDFTCPSSLFYSTRSRDNELLLLVNKTRMYLLYIGNAVVTFNAPTPCPRSPCAPTHVSVS
;
A
#
# COMPACT_ATOMS: atom_id res chain seq x y z
N MET A 1 21.47 36.00 27.38
CA MET A 1 20.32 35.08 27.51
C MET A 1 19.74 34.60 26.18
N GLU A 2 20.00 35.29 25.06
CA GLU A 2 19.49 34.95 23.71
C GLU A 2 20.09 33.68 23.05
N ARG A 3 21.40 33.40 23.24
CA ARG A 3 22.09 32.26 22.58
C ARG A 3 21.60 30.88 23.05
N HIS A 4 21.13 30.76 24.29
CA HIS A 4 20.62 29.50 24.82
C HIS A 4 19.20 29.20 24.32
N LEU A 5 18.38 30.24 24.12
CA LEU A 5 17.03 30.09 23.57
C LEU A 5 17.04 29.57 22.13
N LEU A 6 17.98 30.04 21.29
CA LEU A 6 18.16 29.54 19.92
C LEU A 6 18.60 28.07 19.88
N SER A 7 19.45 27.65 20.83
CA SER A 7 19.90 26.26 20.94
C SER A 7 18.77 25.32 21.39
N ILE A 8 17.92 25.77 22.33
CA ILE A 8 16.72 25.03 22.76
C ILE A 8 15.71 24.94 21.60
N LEU A 9 15.55 26.00 20.81
CA LEU A 9 14.63 26.02 19.67
C LEU A 9 15.08 25.04 18.56
N LEU A 10 16.38 24.98 18.24
CA LEU A 10 16.94 24.02 17.28
C LEU A 10 16.70 22.57 17.70
N LEU A 11 16.82 22.25 18.99
CA LEU A 11 16.58 20.89 19.51
C LEU A 11 15.10 20.47 19.42
N THR A 12 14.16 21.40 19.53
CA THR A 12 12.72 21.07 19.41
C THR A 12 12.27 20.79 17.97
N THR A 13 12.98 21.29 16.96
CA THR A 13 12.62 21.06 15.54
C THR A 13 13.07 19.70 15.01
N LEU A 14 14.08 19.07 15.62
CA LEU A 14 14.59 17.76 15.20
C LEU A 14 13.81 16.57 15.80
N SER A 15 12.99 16.82 16.83
CA SER A 15 12.18 15.79 17.50
C SER A 15 10.83 15.53 16.83
N ARG A 16 10.58 16.08 15.64
CA ARG A 16 9.52 15.57 14.76
C ARG A 16 10.01 14.30 14.06
N GLY A 17 10.48 13.36 14.88
CA GLY A 17 10.80 12.01 14.47
C GLY A 17 9.58 11.44 13.76
N VAL A 18 9.81 10.88 12.58
CA VAL A 18 8.84 10.00 11.93
C VAL A 18 8.48 8.95 12.98
N MET A 19 7.28 9.06 13.54
CA MET A 19 6.71 8.03 14.39
C MET A 19 6.47 6.83 13.49
N MET A 20 7.51 6.03 13.27
CA MET A 20 7.39 4.70 12.71
C MET A 20 6.70 3.88 13.80
N ARG A 21 5.37 3.95 13.83
CA ARG A 21 4.57 3.06 14.67
C ARG A 21 4.86 1.67 14.15
N HIS A 22 5.53 0.90 14.99
CA HIS A 22 5.79 -0.52 14.77
C HIS A 22 4.43 -1.24 14.77
N VAL A 23 3.75 -1.23 13.62
CA VAL A 23 2.60 -2.10 13.38
C VAL A 23 3.20 -3.49 13.22
N ARG A 24 3.05 -4.31 14.26
CA ARG A 24 3.51 -5.70 14.36
C ARG A 24 3.34 -6.39 13.00
N GLU A 25 4.46 -6.59 12.28
CA GLU A 25 4.56 -7.36 11.02
C GLU A 25 3.85 -6.81 9.76
N GLY A 26 3.86 -5.49 9.53
CA GLY A 26 3.31 -4.89 8.29
C GLY A 26 4.20 -3.81 7.66
N ILE A 27 4.00 -3.53 6.37
CA ILE A 27 4.63 -2.41 5.66
C ILE A 27 3.70 -1.19 5.75
N TYR A 28 4.22 -0.06 6.22
CA TYR A 28 3.47 1.18 6.38
C TYR A 28 3.92 2.24 5.35
N PHE A 29 2.95 2.84 4.66
CA PHE A 29 3.18 3.91 3.69
C PHE A 29 2.58 5.22 4.25
N PRO A 30 3.41 6.20 4.68
CA PRO A 30 2.96 7.35 5.48
C PRO A 30 2.28 8.47 4.68
N SER A 31 2.37 8.48 3.35
CA SER A 31 1.91 9.59 2.52
C SER A 31 1.43 9.10 1.17
N ARG A 32 0.53 9.89 0.55
CA ARG A 32 -0.10 9.65 -0.76
C ARG A 32 0.87 9.74 -1.93
N ILE A 33 2.08 10.25 -1.71
CA ILE A 33 3.15 10.32 -2.71
C ILE A 33 3.59 8.90 -3.09
N SER A 34 4.06 8.71 -4.32
CA SER A 34 4.43 7.44 -4.96
C SER A 34 5.55 6.66 -4.25
N TYR A 35 5.29 6.17 -3.04
CA TYR A 35 6.16 5.21 -2.37
C TYR A 35 5.79 3.81 -2.86
N SER A 36 6.61 3.25 -3.75
CA SER A 36 6.52 1.83 -4.12
C SER A 36 7.64 1.08 -3.41
N LEU A 37 7.31 0.08 -2.60
CA LEU A 37 8.31 -0.87 -2.13
C LEU A 37 8.50 -1.95 -3.18
N CYS A 38 9.68 -2.01 -3.79
CA CYS A 38 10.05 -3.13 -4.65
C CYS A 38 10.61 -4.24 -3.76
N VAL A 39 9.86 -5.33 -3.61
CA VAL A 39 10.33 -6.50 -2.87
C VAL A 39 11.10 -7.40 -3.85
N PRO A 40 12.38 -7.74 -3.57
CA PRO A 40 13.12 -8.69 -4.40
C PRO A 40 12.49 -10.08 -4.26
N VAL A 41 11.71 -10.48 -5.26
CA VAL A 41 11.20 -11.85 -5.34
C VAL A 41 12.32 -12.74 -5.91
N ARG A 42 12.41 -14.00 -5.48
CA ARG A 42 13.24 -15.00 -6.17
C ARG A 42 12.90 -14.93 -7.66
N LYS A 43 13.90 -14.75 -8.53
CA LYS A 43 13.70 -14.55 -9.98
C LYS A 43 12.72 -15.59 -10.52
N VAL A 44 11.50 -15.15 -10.82
CA VAL A 44 10.50 -15.97 -11.50
C VAL A 44 10.98 -16.10 -12.95
N LYS A 45 11.63 -17.23 -13.27
CA LYS A 45 12.30 -17.43 -14.57
C LYS A 45 11.33 -17.79 -15.71
N LYS A 46 10.11 -18.22 -15.37
CA LYS A 46 9.09 -18.66 -16.32
C LYS A 46 7.89 -17.72 -16.22
N ALA A 47 7.17 -17.52 -17.34
CA ALA A 47 5.92 -16.79 -17.32
C ALA A 47 4.93 -17.46 -16.33
N LEU A 48 4.23 -16.64 -15.55
CA LEU A 48 3.18 -17.10 -14.65
C LEU A 48 1.99 -17.56 -15.48
N GLN A 49 1.69 -18.86 -15.47
CA GLN A 49 0.46 -19.40 -16.07
C GLN A 49 -0.70 -19.36 -15.08
N ASN A 50 -0.42 -19.76 -13.83
CA ASN A 50 -1.36 -19.73 -12.72
C ASN A 50 -0.69 -19.02 -11.55
N PHE A 51 -1.44 -18.20 -10.82
CA PHE A 51 -0.95 -17.54 -9.62
C PHE A 51 -2.05 -17.40 -8.59
N THR A 52 -1.67 -17.02 -7.38
CA THR A 52 -2.61 -16.53 -6.38
C THR A 52 -1.94 -15.38 -5.66
N LEU A 53 -2.61 -14.23 -5.61
CA LEU A 53 -2.14 -13.04 -4.92
C LEU A 53 -3.02 -12.80 -3.70
N CYS A 54 -2.41 -12.88 -2.51
CA CYS A 54 -3.07 -12.66 -1.23
C CYS A 54 -2.46 -11.46 -0.51
N LEU A 55 -3.30 -10.51 -0.10
CA LEU A 55 -2.86 -9.29 0.58
C LEU A 55 -3.80 -9.00 1.76
N LYS A 56 -3.23 -8.45 2.84
CA LYS A 56 -4.00 -7.87 3.94
C LYS A 56 -3.68 -6.38 3.99
N THR A 57 -4.65 -5.55 3.63
CA THR A 57 -4.44 -4.10 3.48
C THR A 57 -5.50 -3.32 4.21
N PHE A 58 -5.08 -2.22 4.82
CA PHE A 58 -5.97 -1.17 5.31
C PHE A 58 -5.55 0.14 4.66
N THR A 59 -6.52 0.88 4.15
CA THR A 59 -6.30 2.24 3.65
C THR A 59 -7.55 3.07 3.90
N ASP A 60 -7.33 4.29 4.35
CA ASP A 60 -8.30 5.37 4.47
C ASP A 60 -8.25 6.29 3.24
N PHE A 61 -7.43 5.99 2.24
CA PHE A 61 -7.32 6.80 1.04
C PHE A 61 -8.64 6.77 0.26
N THR A 62 -9.16 7.97 0.02
CA THR A 62 -10.34 8.22 -0.80
C THR A 62 -10.00 8.31 -2.29
N CYS A 63 -8.77 7.97 -2.70
CA CYS A 63 -8.34 7.97 -4.10
C CYS A 63 -7.94 6.56 -4.55
N PRO A 64 -8.07 6.25 -5.86
CA PRO A 64 -7.59 4.99 -6.39
C PRO A 64 -6.11 4.77 -6.07
N SER A 65 -5.77 3.58 -5.61
CA SER A 65 -4.43 3.22 -5.16
C SER A 65 -4.04 1.85 -5.70
N SER A 66 -2.83 1.74 -6.25
CA SER A 66 -2.25 0.45 -6.62
C SER A 66 -1.79 -0.26 -5.35
N LEU A 67 -2.29 -1.47 -5.13
CA LEU A 67 -1.91 -2.33 -4.00
C LEU A 67 -0.76 -3.27 -4.35
N PHE A 68 -0.67 -3.66 -5.62
CA PHE A 68 0.38 -4.55 -6.12
C PHE A 68 0.64 -4.31 -7.60
N TYR A 69 1.91 -4.36 -7.99
CA TYR A 69 2.34 -4.22 -9.38
C TYR A 69 3.57 -5.12 -9.65
N SER A 70 3.48 -6.00 -10.65
CA SER A 70 4.50 -7.03 -10.89
C SER A 70 5.76 -6.53 -11.59
N THR A 71 5.64 -5.64 -12.57
CA THR A 71 6.77 -5.24 -13.42
C THR A 71 6.60 -3.86 -14.04
N ARG A 72 7.67 -3.07 -14.03
CA ARG A 72 7.72 -1.75 -14.67
C ARG A 72 7.94 -1.79 -16.19
N SER A 73 8.20 -2.97 -16.77
CA SER A 73 8.52 -3.09 -18.20
C SER A 73 7.31 -3.02 -19.12
N ARG A 74 6.12 -3.39 -18.62
CA ARG A 74 4.88 -3.45 -19.38
C ARG A 74 3.75 -3.00 -18.49
N ASP A 75 2.91 -2.12 -19.02
CA ASP A 75 1.77 -1.60 -18.28
C ASP A 75 0.76 -2.72 -18.02
N ASN A 76 0.19 -2.71 -16.81
CA ASN A 76 -0.91 -3.58 -16.38
C ASN A 76 -0.70 -5.08 -16.62
N GLU A 77 0.55 -5.57 -16.61
CA GLU A 77 0.86 -6.99 -16.82
C GLU A 77 0.28 -7.85 -15.69
N LEU A 78 0.46 -7.42 -14.44
CA LEU A 78 -0.30 -7.88 -13.28
C LEU A 78 -0.40 -6.72 -12.27
N LEU A 79 -1.58 -6.09 -12.20
CA LEU A 79 -1.86 -4.93 -11.36
C LEU A 79 -3.13 -5.19 -10.55
N LEU A 80 -3.05 -5.05 -9.23
CA LEU A 80 -4.22 -4.97 -8.37
C LEU A 80 -4.37 -3.54 -7.87
N LEU A 81 -5.50 -2.92 -8.23
CA LEU A 81 -5.85 -1.55 -7.84
C LEU A 81 -7.15 -1.58 -7.05
N VAL A 82 -7.26 -0.70 -6.04
CA VAL A 82 -8.52 -0.43 -5.36
C VAL A 82 -8.96 1.00 -5.67
N ASN A 83 -10.23 1.19 -6.01
CA ASN A 83 -10.79 2.50 -6.29
C ASN A 83 -11.41 3.15 -5.02
N LYS A 84 -12.00 4.34 -5.19
CA LYS A 84 -12.63 5.10 -4.10
C LYS A 84 -13.83 4.39 -3.45
N THR A 85 -14.54 3.54 -4.20
CA THR A 85 -15.74 2.84 -3.75
C THR A 85 -15.43 1.45 -3.20
N ARG A 86 -14.17 1.17 -2.84
CA ARG A 86 -13.68 -0.16 -2.45
C ARG A 86 -14.00 -1.25 -3.48
N MET A 87 -14.04 -0.87 -4.76
CA MET A 87 -14.05 -1.81 -5.87
C MET A 87 -12.60 -2.10 -6.26
N TYR A 88 -12.27 -3.38 -6.33
CA TYR A 88 -10.98 -3.86 -6.80
C TYR A 88 -11.02 -4.05 -8.30
N LEU A 89 -9.93 -3.65 -8.95
CA LEU A 89 -9.67 -3.84 -10.37
C LEU A 89 -8.40 -4.69 -10.47
N LEU A 90 -8.55 -5.91 -10.99
CA LEU A 90 -7.44 -6.80 -11.31
C LEU A 90 -7.16 -6.72 -12.80
N TYR A 91 -5.95 -6.27 -13.15
CA TYR A 91 -5.47 -6.29 -14.52
C TYR A 91 -4.52 -7.46 -14.75
N ILE A 92 -4.72 -8.17 -15.87
CA ILE A 92 -3.82 -9.20 -16.39
C ILE A 92 -3.61 -8.91 -17.88
N GLY A 93 -2.40 -8.49 -18.26
CA GLY A 93 -2.08 -8.16 -19.65
C GLY A 93 -3.03 -7.13 -20.27
N ASN A 94 -3.38 -6.06 -19.54
CA ASN A 94 -4.38 -5.03 -19.87
C ASN A 94 -5.86 -5.47 -19.84
N ALA A 95 -6.19 -6.76 -19.79
CA ALA A 95 -7.55 -7.20 -19.51
C ALA A 95 -7.91 -6.90 -18.04
N VAL A 96 -9.15 -6.51 -17.76
CA VAL A 96 -9.58 -6.11 -16.41
C VAL A 96 -10.77 -6.92 -15.92
N VAL A 97 -10.70 -7.33 -14.66
CA VAL A 97 -11.83 -7.89 -13.91
C VAL A 97 -12.08 -6.99 -12.70
N THR A 98 -13.36 -6.70 -12.44
CA THR A 98 -13.78 -5.83 -11.33
C THR A 98 -14.58 -6.61 -10.31
N PHE A 99 -14.30 -6.41 -9.02
CA PHE A 99 -15.04 -7.04 -7.93
C PHE A 99 -15.14 -6.12 -6.72
N ASN A 100 -16.23 -6.23 -5.97
CA ASN A 100 -16.45 -5.40 -4.78
C ASN A 100 -15.73 -5.97 -3.57
N ALA A 101 -15.17 -5.10 -2.73
CA ALA A 101 -14.72 -5.49 -1.40
C ALA A 101 -15.90 -5.98 -0.54
N PRO A 102 -15.64 -6.88 0.43
CA PRO A 102 -16.60 -7.15 1.49
C PRO A 102 -16.99 -5.84 2.20
N THR A 103 -18.26 -5.73 2.56
CA THR A 103 -18.73 -4.61 3.36
C THR A 103 -18.00 -4.59 4.71
N PRO A 104 -17.40 -3.45 5.12
CA PRO A 104 -16.69 -3.39 6.39
C PRO A 104 -17.63 -3.70 7.57
N CYS A 105 -17.13 -4.45 8.55
CA CYS A 105 -17.84 -4.75 9.77
C CYS A 105 -18.19 -3.44 10.52
N PRO A 106 -19.46 -3.17 10.85
CA PRO A 106 -19.84 -1.95 11.57
C PRO A 106 -19.14 -1.79 12.92
N ARG A 107 -18.82 -2.91 13.59
CA ARG A 107 -18.11 -2.94 14.87
C ARG A 107 -16.60 -2.66 14.74
N SER A 108 -16.04 -2.80 13.54
CA SER A 108 -14.62 -2.58 13.27
C SER A 108 -14.40 -2.02 11.86
N PRO A 109 -14.79 -0.76 11.59
CA PRO A 109 -14.71 -0.15 10.26
C PRO A 109 -13.28 -0.04 9.73
N CYS A 110 -12.30 0.02 10.65
CA CYS A 110 -10.87 0.14 10.37
C CYS A 110 -10.14 -1.22 10.33
N ALA A 111 -10.86 -2.34 10.33
CA ALA A 111 -10.22 -3.64 10.20
C ALA A 111 -9.57 -3.80 8.81
N PRO A 112 -8.34 -4.35 8.73
CA PRO A 112 -7.71 -4.64 7.45
C PRO A 112 -8.55 -5.63 6.63
N THR A 113 -8.64 -5.39 5.33
CA THR A 113 -9.33 -6.28 4.39
C THR A 113 -8.35 -7.33 3.88
N HIS A 114 -8.77 -8.59 3.90
CA HIS A 114 -8.07 -9.69 3.25
C HIS A 114 -8.60 -9.83 1.82
N VAL A 115 -7.72 -9.77 0.84
CA VAL A 115 -8.05 -9.96 -0.59
C VAL A 115 -7.19 -11.07 -1.17
N SER A 116 -7.83 -11.99 -1.88
CA SER A 116 -7.20 -13.11 -2.57
C SER A 116 -7.76 -13.19 -3.98
N VAL A 117 -6.88 -13.22 -4.99
CA VAL A 117 -7.24 -13.36 -6.40
C VAL A 117 -6.37 -14.44 -7.05
N SER A 118 -6.91 -15.18 -8.01
CA SER A 118 -6.26 -16.30 -8.71
C SER A 118 -6.56 -16.29 -10.19
#